data_AF-A0A8D8T2I5-F1
#
_entry.id   AF-A0A8D8T2I5-F1
#
_cell.length_a   1.000
_cell.length_b   1.000
_cell.length_c   1.000
_cell.angle_alpha   90.00
_cell.angle_beta   90.00
_cell.angle_gamma   90.00
#
_symmetry.space_group_name_H-M   'P 1'
#
loop_
_entity.id
_entity.type
_entity.pdbx_description
1 polymer ?
#
loop_
_entity_poly.entity_id
_entity_poly.type
_entity_poly.pdbx_seq_one_letter_code
_entity_poly.pdbx_strand_id
1 'polypeptide(L)'
;ISTSVEEKDWDSDLAKYASPQYFTNNLLSSVYFEEGSRHIPKNAIVIEISPHALLAPIVRKSLDPDTDIIALTNRSKSVNNIQCLLEGIGKLYLNGYEPNVNAIYPTNEYPIPALVPSISHFLTWDFSVQTIRGLEMGSRKCWYKTFVLGVCSKPKYQHLLDYKIGPKFLIPAAGLISLVLDLFVSLNPAAKTVAIENFRTYECDMGVFLRGNCDVSVAITRVGGTFAISAEDMEDVWCTVNCKERILATGEIKLVAGKMKSNIPDWTTETLEGRLEFDACLKKLAFSSRGNQCVQQLSKHLEGFSADISSTSGRTFELVDSCLKLISIARSDDERTVVPYCIQSMVFNMEMIREYKQGQSVRVFYDPMDNELTSSAILMKTIRTKDILLDKLEPSKEYTSGTSSYWTSMKTAKLDDIDINYIGLSSQASKDETIVDFSGTMMSSGNRVMGIVSCVDSMIKYDRTLLWNVPSSWSMDQAVTVPIVYCMAY
;
A
#
# COMPACT_ATOMS: atom_id res chain seq x y z
N ILE A 1 0.26 -55.87 19.59
CA ILE A 1 0.50 -56.40 18.23
C ILE A 1 1.63 -57.41 18.32
N SER A 2 1.39 -58.65 17.89
CA SER A 2 2.42 -59.70 17.76
C SER A 2 2.41 -60.19 16.32
N THR A 3 3.59 -60.47 15.75
CA THR A 3 3.73 -61.06 14.42
C THR A 3 3.97 -62.57 14.48
N SER A 4 3.90 -63.20 15.65
CA SER A 4 4.04 -64.65 15.82
C SER A 4 2.78 -65.34 16.34
N VAL A 5 1.73 -64.56 16.61
CA VAL A 5 0.42 -65.02 17.07
C VAL A 5 -0.63 -64.34 16.20
N GLU A 6 -1.65 -65.09 15.77
CA GLU A 6 -2.75 -64.54 15.00
C GLU A 6 -3.48 -63.43 15.77
N GLU A 7 -3.99 -62.43 15.04
CA GLU A 7 -4.61 -61.24 15.62
C GLU A 7 -5.73 -61.55 16.62
N LYS A 8 -6.55 -62.57 16.31
CA LYS A 8 -7.64 -63.04 17.17
C LYS A 8 -7.18 -63.53 18.55
N ASP A 9 -5.90 -63.92 18.68
CA ASP A 9 -5.32 -64.52 19.87
C ASP A 9 -4.32 -63.57 20.58
N TRP A 10 -4.26 -62.29 20.21
CA TRP A 10 -3.37 -61.31 20.85
C TRP A 10 -3.67 -61.07 22.33
N ASP A 11 -4.90 -61.31 22.77
CA ASP A 11 -5.32 -61.21 24.18
C ASP A 11 -5.16 -62.53 24.95
N SER A 12 -4.57 -63.56 24.33
CA SER A 12 -4.26 -64.83 24.99
C SER A 12 -3.10 -64.70 25.98
N ASP A 13 -3.04 -65.61 26.96
CA ASP A 13 -1.94 -65.62 27.93
C ASP A 13 -0.56 -65.89 27.29
N LEU A 14 -0.54 -66.52 26.12
CA LEU A 14 0.68 -66.71 25.32
C LEU A 14 1.22 -65.37 24.80
N ALA A 15 0.37 -64.49 24.30
CA ALA A 15 0.77 -63.23 23.67
C ALA A 15 0.95 -62.07 24.66
N LYS A 16 0.39 -62.17 25.88
CA LYS A 16 0.52 -61.14 26.93
C LYS A 16 1.94 -60.98 27.47
N TYR A 17 2.75 -62.04 27.48
CA TYR A 17 4.05 -62.05 28.14
C TYR A 17 5.17 -62.51 27.20
N ALA A 18 6.33 -61.87 27.29
CA ALA A 18 7.57 -62.31 26.65
C ALA A 18 8.16 -63.53 27.37
N SER A 19 7.42 -64.63 27.36
CA SER A 19 7.72 -65.89 28.04
C SER A 19 8.59 -66.82 27.17
N PRO A 20 9.26 -67.84 27.75
CA PRO A 20 9.94 -68.88 26.97
C PRO A 20 9.01 -69.55 25.95
N GLN A 21 7.73 -69.74 26.31
CA GLN A 21 6.71 -70.28 25.42
C GLN A 21 6.44 -69.34 24.23
N TYR A 22 6.34 -68.03 24.47
CA TYR A 22 6.18 -67.05 23.40
C TYR A 22 7.37 -67.03 22.44
N PHE A 23 8.61 -67.04 22.95
CA PHE A 23 9.80 -67.08 22.10
C PHE A 23 9.94 -68.39 21.32
N THR A 24 9.56 -69.52 21.93
CA THR A 24 9.50 -70.82 21.24
C THR A 24 8.47 -70.79 20.12
N ASN A 25 7.29 -70.22 20.38
CA ASN A 25 6.26 -70.02 19.36
C ASN A 25 6.75 -69.08 18.23
N ASN A 26 7.43 -67.97 18.56
CA ASN A 26 7.99 -67.07 17.56
C ASN A 26 9.01 -67.75 16.62
N LEU A 27 9.79 -68.70 17.14
CA LEU A 27 10.77 -69.43 16.35
C LEU A 27 10.14 -70.51 15.45
N LEU A 28 9.07 -71.16 15.92
CA LEU A 28 8.47 -72.33 15.24
C LEU A 28 7.29 -71.97 14.33
N SER A 29 6.61 -70.85 14.59
CA SER A 29 5.39 -70.45 13.88
C SER A 29 5.70 -69.48 12.72
N SER A 30 4.75 -69.35 11.79
CA SER A 30 4.83 -68.38 10.70
C SER A 30 4.84 -66.94 11.21
N VAL A 31 5.51 -66.04 10.47
CA VAL A 31 5.57 -64.61 10.79
C VAL A 31 4.46 -63.86 10.04
N TYR A 32 3.49 -63.32 10.78
CA TYR A 32 2.36 -62.53 10.30
C TYR A 32 2.74 -61.04 10.14
N PHE A 33 3.70 -60.77 9.26
CA PHE A 33 4.29 -59.43 9.13
C PHE A 33 3.38 -58.45 8.38
N GLU A 34 2.70 -58.90 7.33
CA GLU A 34 1.77 -58.05 6.55
C GLU A 34 0.58 -57.64 7.44
N GLU A 35 -0.01 -58.61 8.13
CA GLU A 35 -1.14 -58.43 9.05
C GLU A 35 -0.78 -57.48 10.19
N GLY A 36 0.41 -57.65 10.79
CA GLY A 36 0.92 -56.74 11.81
C GLY A 36 1.12 -55.32 11.26
N SER A 37 1.67 -55.17 10.04
CA SER A 37 1.95 -53.86 9.45
C SER A 37 0.71 -53.04 9.08
N ARG A 38 -0.45 -53.67 8.83
CA ARG A 38 -1.73 -52.96 8.56
C ARG A 38 -2.21 -52.09 9.73
N HIS A 39 -1.68 -52.33 10.92
CA HIS A 39 -2.02 -51.58 12.12
C HIS A 39 -1.17 -50.31 12.30
N ILE A 40 -0.21 -50.06 11.41
CA ILE A 40 0.58 -48.83 11.43
C ILE A 40 -0.35 -47.67 11.04
N PRO A 41 -0.46 -46.61 11.87
CA PRO A 41 -1.38 -45.51 11.58
C PRO A 41 -0.92 -44.70 10.37
N LYS A 42 -1.87 -43.97 9.77
CA LYS A 42 -1.58 -43.01 8.70
C LYS A 42 -0.66 -41.90 9.21
N ASN A 43 0.19 -41.36 8.34
CA ASN A 43 1.21 -40.36 8.68
C ASN A 43 2.22 -40.81 9.77
N ALA A 44 2.37 -42.12 9.97
CA ALA A 44 3.45 -42.64 10.80
C ALA A 44 4.81 -42.46 10.12
N ILE A 45 5.87 -42.43 10.92
CA ILE A 45 7.24 -42.65 10.42
C ILE A 45 7.67 -44.03 10.84
N VAL A 46 8.13 -44.83 9.89
CA VAL A 46 8.57 -46.20 10.15
C VAL A 46 10.08 -46.24 10.20
N ILE A 47 10.63 -46.58 11.38
CA ILE A 47 12.06 -46.72 11.58
C ILE A 47 12.43 -48.21 11.51
N GLU A 48 13.29 -48.58 10.58
CA GLU A 48 13.78 -49.96 10.48
C GLU A 48 15.04 -50.14 11.34
N ILE A 49 14.89 -50.87 12.45
CA ILE A 49 15.99 -51.22 13.35
C ILE A 49 16.53 -52.60 12.95
N SER A 50 17.48 -52.61 12.03
CA SER A 50 18.11 -53.81 11.51
C SER A 50 19.56 -53.52 11.10
N PRO A 51 20.42 -54.54 10.91
CA PRO A 51 21.77 -54.36 10.37
C PRO A 51 21.79 -54.10 8.85
N HIS A 52 20.62 -54.14 8.20
CA HIS A 52 20.41 -53.76 6.82
C HIS A 52 18.91 -53.60 6.53
N ALA A 53 18.53 -52.52 5.85
CA ALA A 53 17.14 -52.25 5.48
C ALA A 53 16.59 -53.21 4.41
N LEU A 54 16.11 -54.37 4.85
CA LEU A 54 15.53 -55.41 4.00
C LEU A 54 14.01 -55.34 3.97
N LEU A 55 13.40 -54.77 5.01
CA LEU A 55 11.95 -54.78 5.17
C LEU A 55 11.30 -53.59 4.47
N ALA A 56 12.03 -52.51 4.20
CA ALA A 56 11.48 -51.32 3.54
C ALA A 56 10.67 -51.62 2.26
N PRO A 57 11.11 -52.46 1.28
CA PRO A 57 10.29 -52.78 0.10
C PRO A 57 9.04 -53.62 0.40
N ILE A 58 9.05 -54.37 1.51
CA ILE A 58 7.98 -55.28 1.91
C ILE A 58 6.89 -54.47 2.63
N VAL A 59 7.28 -53.64 3.61
CA VAL A 59 6.35 -52.84 4.41
C VAL A 59 5.67 -51.76 3.56
N ARG A 60 6.32 -51.24 2.51
CA ARG A 60 5.74 -50.26 1.58
C ARG A 60 4.39 -50.67 0.98
N LYS A 61 4.15 -51.98 0.81
CA LYS A 61 2.87 -52.47 0.25
C LYS A 61 1.71 -52.36 1.23
N SER A 62 1.99 -52.28 2.53
CA SER A 62 1.01 -52.21 3.61
C SER A 62 0.86 -50.80 4.20
N LEU A 63 1.65 -49.84 3.71
CA LEU A 63 1.67 -48.45 4.19
C LEU A 63 1.06 -47.50 3.16
N ASP A 64 0.68 -46.29 3.59
CA ASP A 64 0.30 -45.22 2.68
C ASP A 64 1.51 -44.82 1.80
N PRO A 65 1.31 -44.47 0.51
CA PRO A 65 2.39 -44.12 -0.42
C PRO A 65 3.33 -43.01 0.06
N ASP A 66 2.81 -42.07 0.86
CA ASP A 66 3.53 -40.92 1.40
C ASP A 66 4.22 -41.21 2.75
N THR A 67 4.21 -42.46 3.21
CA THR A 67 4.83 -42.86 4.49
C THR A 67 6.36 -42.85 4.38
N ASP A 68 7.02 -42.08 5.24
CA ASP A 68 8.47 -42.08 5.34
C ASP A 68 8.99 -43.33 6.08
N ILE A 69 9.88 -44.06 5.41
CA ILE A 69 10.57 -45.23 5.97
C ILE A 69 12.06 -44.90 6.11
N ILE A 70 12.55 -44.89 7.34
CA ILE A 70 13.91 -44.49 7.68
C ILE A 70 14.73 -45.74 8.04
N ALA A 71 15.70 -46.04 7.18
CA ALA A 71 16.72 -47.06 7.41
C ALA A 71 17.87 -46.49 8.24
N LEU A 72 18.33 -47.23 9.26
CA LEU A 72 19.43 -46.78 10.13
C LEU A 72 20.81 -47.36 9.76
N THR A 73 20.86 -48.47 9.03
CA THR A 73 22.13 -49.10 8.64
C THR A 73 22.08 -49.71 7.24
N ASN A 74 23.26 -49.93 6.65
CA ASN A 74 23.44 -50.55 5.35
C ASN A 74 24.59 -51.57 5.39
N ARG A 75 24.33 -52.79 4.90
CA ARG A 75 25.32 -53.87 4.84
C ARG A 75 26.36 -53.68 3.73
N SER A 76 26.14 -52.76 2.79
CA SER A 76 27.10 -52.47 1.74
C SER A 76 28.42 -51.99 2.34
N LYS A 77 29.53 -52.63 1.93
CA LYS A 77 30.90 -52.27 2.38
C LYS A 77 31.33 -50.86 1.97
N SER A 78 30.63 -50.24 1.01
CA SER A 78 30.92 -48.88 0.54
C SER A 78 30.26 -47.78 1.40
N VAL A 79 29.41 -48.14 2.37
CA VAL A 79 28.61 -47.17 3.14
C VAL A 79 29.12 -47.08 4.57
N ASN A 80 29.29 -45.86 5.08
CA ASN A 80 29.59 -45.62 6.48
C ASN A 80 28.29 -45.69 7.31
N ASN A 81 28.18 -46.68 8.19
CA ASN A 81 26.99 -46.87 9.02
C ASN A 81 26.77 -45.77 10.06
N ILE A 82 27.82 -45.07 10.49
CA ILE A 82 27.68 -43.89 11.36
C ILE A 82 27.00 -42.76 10.60
N GLN A 83 27.40 -42.53 9.35
CA GLN A 83 26.76 -41.55 8.48
C GLN A 83 25.30 -41.94 8.20
N CYS A 84 25.03 -43.22 7.91
CA CYS A 84 23.66 -43.72 7.68
C CYS A 84 22.75 -43.47 8.91
N LEU A 85 23.27 -43.67 10.11
CA LEU A 85 22.55 -43.39 11.35
C LEU A 85 22.28 -41.89 11.53
N LEU A 86 23.30 -41.04 11.32
CA LEU A 86 23.16 -39.58 11.42
C LEU A 86 22.21 -39.01 10.36
N GLU A 87 22.22 -39.54 9.13
CA GLU A 87 21.26 -39.21 8.08
C GLU A 87 19.84 -39.63 8.49
N GLY A 88 19.67 -40.80 9.12
CA GLY A 88 18.39 -41.25 9.66
C GLY A 88 17.85 -40.30 10.74
N ILE A 89 18.71 -39.86 11.66
CA ILE A 89 18.38 -38.87 12.69
C ILE A 89 18.02 -37.52 12.05
N GLY A 90 18.76 -37.08 11.03
CA GLY A 90 18.45 -35.86 10.28
C GLY A 90 17.10 -35.94 9.57
N LYS A 91 16.74 -37.09 8.99
CA LYS A 91 15.42 -37.33 8.37
C LYS A 91 14.29 -37.29 9.39
N LEU A 92 14.52 -37.77 10.62
CA LEU A 92 13.57 -37.62 11.71
C LEU A 92 13.36 -36.13 12.06
N TYR A 93 14.44 -35.34 12.12
CA TYR A 93 14.36 -33.90 12.36
C TYR A 93 13.59 -33.15 11.27
N LEU A 94 13.87 -33.45 9.99
CA LEU A 94 13.15 -32.86 8.85
C LEU A 94 11.66 -33.20 8.86
N ASN A 95 11.28 -34.32 9.47
CA ASN A 95 9.90 -34.73 9.67
C ASN A 95 9.25 -34.14 10.93
N GLY A 96 9.90 -33.19 11.61
CA GLY A 96 9.35 -32.47 12.76
C GLY A 96 9.55 -33.14 14.11
N TYR A 97 10.39 -34.17 14.21
CA TYR A 97 10.81 -34.73 15.49
C TYR A 97 12.03 -33.99 16.03
N GLU A 98 12.23 -34.01 17.35
CA GLU A 98 13.37 -33.38 18.01
C GLU A 98 14.31 -34.43 18.63
N PRO A 99 15.07 -35.19 17.82
CA PRO A 99 15.99 -36.17 18.35
C PRO A 99 17.11 -35.49 19.16
N ASN A 100 17.39 -36.00 20.36
CA ASN A 100 18.46 -35.48 21.19
C ASN A 100 19.84 -35.96 20.70
N VAL A 101 20.39 -35.23 19.72
CA VAL A 101 21.72 -35.51 19.15
C VAL A 101 22.83 -35.39 20.20
N ASN A 102 22.65 -34.61 21.27
CA ASN A 102 23.67 -34.50 22.31
C ASN A 102 23.87 -35.81 23.08
N ALA A 103 22.90 -36.73 23.07
CA ALA A 103 23.01 -38.02 23.74
C ALA A 103 24.01 -38.99 23.09
N ILE A 104 24.37 -38.77 21.81
CA ILE A 104 25.34 -39.61 21.09
C ILE A 104 26.79 -39.10 21.17
N TYR A 105 26.99 -37.91 21.75
CA TYR A 105 28.31 -37.32 21.97
C TYR A 105 28.61 -37.22 23.48
N PRO A 106 29.91 -37.15 23.87
CA PRO A 106 30.27 -36.83 25.24
C PRO A 106 29.62 -35.52 25.72
N THR A 107 29.36 -35.41 27.02
CA THR A 107 28.80 -34.20 27.61
C THR A 107 29.80 -33.04 27.47
N ASN A 108 29.34 -31.92 26.93
CA ASN A 108 30.15 -30.70 26.82
C ASN A 108 30.31 -30.02 28.19
N GLU A 109 31.50 -29.47 28.44
CA GLU A 109 31.76 -28.59 29.59
C GLU A 109 31.29 -27.16 29.26
N TYR A 110 30.60 -26.53 30.21
CA TYR A 110 30.16 -25.14 30.12
C TYR A 110 30.84 -24.31 31.21
N PRO A 111 31.17 -23.03 30.95
CA PRO A 111 30.85 -22.24 29.75
C PRO A 111 31.73 -22.56 28.53
N ILE A 112 31.21 -22.29 27.33
CA ILE A 112 31.95 -22.48 26.08
C ILE A 112 33.14 -21.49 25.97
N PRO A 113 34.24 -21.85 25.26
CA PRO A 113 35.38 -20.95 25.06
C PRO A 113 35.02 -19.63 24.36
N ALA A 114 35.68 -18.54 24.73
CA ALA A 114 35.41 -17.19 24.19
C ALA A 114 35.69 -17.03 22.68
N LEU A 115 36.43 -17.96 22.07
CA LEU A 115 36.75 -17.97 20.64
C LEU A 115 35.64 -18.62 19.79
N VAL A 116 34.58 -19.17 20.41
CA VAL A 116 33.46 -19.76 19.67
C VAL A 116 32.66 -18.63 18.98
N PRO A 117 32.52 -18.66 17.64
CA PRO A 117 31.78 -17.63 16.91
C PRO A 117 30.32 -17.52 17.36
N SER A 118 29.76 -16.30 17.24
CA SER A 118 28.33 -16.07 17.48
C SER A 118 27.47 -16.81 16.46
N ILE A 119 26.37 -17.44 16.92
CA ILE A 119 25.37 -18.10 16.07
C ILE A 119 24.41 -17.06 15.45
N SER A 120 24.37 -15.82 15.96
CA SER A 120 23.39 -14.79 15.54
C SER A 120 23.37 -14.53 14.03
N HIS A 121 24.52 -14.62 13.36
CA HIS A 121 24.63 -14.34 11.92
C HIS A 121 24.02 -15.43 11.02
N PHE A 122 23.75 -16.63 11.57
CA PHE A 122 23.12 -17.72 10.83
C PHE A 122 21.59 -17.73 10.97
N LEU A 123 21.04 -16.92 11.90
CA LEU A 123 19.60 -16.80 12.11
C LEU A 123 19.04 -15.73 11.18
N THR A 124 18.31 -16.17 10.16
CA THR A 124 17.56 -15.29 9.26
C THR A 124 16.07 -15.41 9.52
N TRP A 125 15.35 -14.32 9.30
CA TRP A 125 13.89 -14.26 9.37
C TRP A 125 13.34 -13.87 8.00
N ASP A 126 12.09 -14.23 7.72
CA ASP A 126 11.40 -13.73 6.54
C ASP A 126 10.99 -12.26 6.76
N PHE A 127 11.69 -11.35 6.07
CA PHE A 127 11.44 -9.91 6.13
C PHE A 127 10.57 -9.39 4.97
N SER A 128 9.90 -10.27 4.23
CA SER A 128 9.00 -9.87 3.13
C SER A 128 7.86 -8.97 3.59
N VAL A 129 7.43 -9.08 4.85
CA VAL A 129 6.41 -8.22 5.45
C VAL A 129 7.09 -7.07 6.22
N GLN A 130 7.31 -5.95 5.53
CA GLN A 130 7.78 -4.73 6.18
C GLN A 130 6.64 -4.05 6.93
N THR A 131 6.59 -4.22 8.25
CA THR A 131 5.71 -3.41 9.10
C THR A 131 6.41 -2.10 9.43
N ILE A 132 6.14 -1.05 8.66
CA ILE A 132 6.56 0.30 9.05
C ILE A 132 5.76 0.69 10.29
N ARG A 133 6.34 0.52 11.48
CA ARG A 133 5.90 1.25 12.67
C ARG A 133 6.34 2.70 12.47
N GLY A 134 5.48 3.49 11.85
CA GLY A 134 5.61 4.95 11.92
C GLY A 134 5.62 5.33 13.41
N LEU A 135 6.65 6.08 13.82
CA LEU A 135 6.59 6.82 15.08
C LEU A 135 5.35 7.72 14.98
N GLU A 136 4.28 7.35 15.68
CA GLU A 136 3.14 8.24 15.88
C GLU A 136 3.62 9.44 16.70
N MET A 137 4.15 10.44 16.02
CA MET A 137 4.41 11.73 16.61
C MET A 137 3.04 12.31 16.99
N GLY A 138 2.82 12.45 18.29
CA GLY A 138 1.55 12.91 18.85
C GLY A 138 0.97 14.09 18.07
N SER A 139 -0.29 13.94 17.66
CA SER A 139 -1.02 14.92 16.89
C SER A 139 -1.27 16.19 17.71
N ARG A 140 -0.34 17.15 17.65
CA ARG A 140 -0.66 18.53 18.04
C ARG A 140 -1.72 19.04 17.07
N LYS A 141 -2.72 19.79 17.58
CA LYS A 141 -3.68 20.53 16.74
C LYS A 141 -2.89 21.48 15.84
N CYS A 142 -2.64 21.03 14.61
CA CYS A 142 -1.85 21.74 13.64
C CYS A 142 -2.80 22.37 12.63
N TRP A 143 -2.59 23.64 12.32
CA TRP A 143 -3.29 24.32 11.22
C TRP A 143 -2.67 23.97 9.86
N TYR A 144 -1.84 22.93 9.82
CA TYR A 144 -1.21 22.36 8.64
C TYR A 144 -1.38 20.84 8.71
N LYS A 145 -1.79 20.21 7.60
CA LYS A 145 -1.92 18.76 7.49
C LYS A 145 -1.62 18.30 6.07
N THR A 146 -0.74 17.31 5.96
CA THR A 146 -0.48 16.57 4.72
C THR A 146 -1.43 15.39 4.61
N PHE A 147 -2.18 15.35 3.52
CA PHE A 147 -3.08 14.27 3.16
C PHE A 147 -2.42 13.43 2.07
N VAL A 148 -2.01 12.22 2.44
CA VAL A 148 -1.53 11.22 1.48
C VAL A 148 -2.72 10.65 0.72
N LEU A 149 -2.98 11.20 -0.48
CA LEU A 149 -4.01 10.77 -1.43
C LEU A 149 -3.55 9.49 -2.14
N GLY A 150 -3.63 8.38 -1.42
CA GLY A 150 -3.38 7.05 -1.96
C GLY A 150 -4.58 6.54 -2.74
N VAL A 151 -4.72 6.91 -4.00
CA VAL A 151 -5.92 6.58 -4.77
C VAL A 151 -6.02 5.09 -5.10
N CYS A 152 -4.88 4.42 -5.32
CA CYS A 152 -4.82 2.96 -5.49
C CYS A 152 -4.70 2.19 -4.17
N SER A 153 -4.07 2.80 -3.16
CA SER A 153 -3.70 2.14 -1.89
C SER A 153 -4.73 2.31 -0.77
N LYS A 154 -5.51 3.41 -0.77
CA LYS A 154 -6.47 3.74 0.29
C LYS A 154 -7.91 3.73 -0.26
N PRO A 155 -8.80 2.88 0.26
CA PRO A 155 -10.22 2.87 -0.11
C PRO A 155 -10.93 4.22 0.06
N LYS A 156 -10.44 5.07 0.97
CA LYS A 156 -10.97 6.43 1.15
C LYS A 156 -10.90 7.27 -0.14
N TYR A 157 -9.87 7.12 -0.98
CA TYR A 157 -9.65 8.02 -2.11
C TYR A 157 -9.93 7.40 -3.48
N GLN A 158 -10.30 6.12 -3.54
CA GLN A 158 -10.56 5.39 -4.80
C GLN A 158 -11.62 6.07 -5.71
N HIS A 159 -12.66 6.66 -5.13
CA HIS A 159 -13.68 7.42 -5.87
C HIS A 159 -13.14 8.59 -6.72
N LEU A 160 -11.93 9.08 -6.45
CA LEU A 160 -11.30 10.12 -7.27
C LEU A 160 -10.84 9.58 -8.65
N LEU A 161 -10.65 8.26 -8.81
CA LEU A 161 -10.39 7.64 -10.11
C LEU A 161 -11.55 7.77 -11.07
N ASP A 162 -12.76 7.87 -10.54
CA ASP A 162 -13.96 7.99 -11.35
C ASP A 162 -14.10 9.41 -11.93
N TYR A 163 -13.41 10.41 -11.39
CA TYR A 163 -13.44 11.77 -11.90
C TYR A 163 -12.47 11.97 -13.07
N LYS A 164 -13.02 11.96 -14.28
CA LYS A 164 -12.29 12.13 -15.53
C LYS A 164 -12.92 13.23 -16.37
N ILE A 165 -12.09 14.04 -17.00
CA ILE A 165 -12.51 14.99 -18.04
C ILE A 165 -11.71 14.65 -19.31
N GLY A 166 -12.41 14.20 -20.35
CA GLY A 166 -11.81 13.64 -21.55
C GLY A 166 -10.92 12.42 -21.23
N PRO A 167 -9.65 12.41 -21.66
CA PRO A 167 -8.69 11.35 -21.32
C PRO A 167 -8.01 11.54 -19.94
N LYS A 168 -8.15 12.68 -19.27
CA LYS A 168 -7.35 13.04 -18.07
C LYS A 168 -8.08 12.78 -16.74
N PHE A 169 -7.32 12.27 -15.77
CA PHE A 169 -7.70 12.21 -14.36
C PHE A 169 -7.33 13.53 -13.68
N LEU A 170 -8.28 14.16 -13.01
CA LEU A 170 -8.08 15.46 -12.36
C LEU A 170 -8.46 15.36 -10.89
N ILE A 171 -7.72 16.07 -10.02
CA ILE A 171 -8.19 16.27 -8.65
C ILE A 171 -9.36 17.26 -8.72
N PRO A 172 -10.58 16.86 -8.33
CA PRO A 172 -11.74 17.73 -8.44
C PRO A 172 -11.63 18.88 -7.44
N ALA A 173 -12.14 20.07 -7.81
CA ALA A 173 -12.24 21.20 -6.89
C ALA A 173 -13.02 20.83 -5.62
N ALA A 174 -14.05 19.97 -5.75
CA ALA A 174 -14.78 19.40 -4.62
C ALA A 174 -13.90 18.59 -3.66
N GLY A 175 -12.90 17.88 -4.19
CA GLY A 175 -11.91 17.14 -3.41
C GLY A 175 -11.06 18.08 -2.57
N LEU A 176 -10.54 19.15 -3.20
CA LEU A 176 -9.76 20.19 -2.53
C LEU A 176 -10.56 20.90 -1.42
N ILE A 177 -11.80 21.29 -1.71
CA ILE A 177 -12.72 21.88 -0.74
C ILE A 177 -12.94 20.93 0.44
N SER A 178 -13.14 19.64 0.17
CA SER A 178 -13.35 18.62 1.21
C SER A 178 -12.13 18.48 2.13
N LEU A 179 -10.90 18.55 1.59
CA LEU A 179 -9.68 18.49 2.41
C LEU A 179 -9.56 19.69 3.37
N VAL A 180 -9.89 20.89 2.89
CA VAL A 180 -9.89 22.12 3.71
C VAL A 180 -10.96 22.05 4.80
N LEU A 181 -12.17 21.61 4.45
CA LEU A 181 -13.26 21.41 5.41
C LEU A 181 -12.89 20.35 6.47
N ASP A 182 -12.34 19.20 6.05
CA ASP A 182 -11.89 18.14 6.95
C ASP A 182 -10.89 18.68 7.98
N LEU A 183 -9.89 19.46 7.53
CA LEU A 183 -8.90 20.06 8.42
C LEU A 183 -9.56 21.09 9.37
N PHE A 184 -10.32 22.04 8.83
CA PHE A 184 -10.90 23.13 9.62
C PHE A 184 -11.91 22.64 10.66
N VAL A 185 -12.75 21.66 10.31
CA VAL A 185 -13.73 21.05 11.22
C VAL A 185 -13.04 20.20 12.27
N SER A 186 -11.94 19.52 11.95
CA SER A 186 -11.14 18.80 12.96
C SER A 186 -10.57 19.73 14.03
N LEU A 187 -10.25 20.98 13.65
CA LEU A 187 -9.78 22.02 14.57
C LEU A 187 -10.95 22.68 15.33
N ASN A 188 -12.14 22.73 14.71
CA ASN A 188 -13.35 23.36 15.25
C ASN A 188 -14.57 22.40 15.25
N PRO A 189 -14.61 21.37 16.12
CA PRO A 189 -15.66 20.35 16.07
C PRO A 189 -17.08 20.89 16.32
N ALA A 190 -17.20 21.99 17.05
CA ALA A 190 -18.48 22.64 17.36
C ALA A 190 -18.98 23.59 16.25
N ALA A 191 -18.30 23.66 15.10
CA ALA A 191 -18.71 24.49 13.99
C ALA A 191 -20.09 24.08 13.45
N LYS A 192 -21.04 25.03 13.44
CA LYS A 192 -22.38 24.85 12.86
C LYS A 192 -22.45 25.30 11.41
N THR A 193 -21.86 26.46 11.13
CA THR A 193 -21.82 27.06 9.79
C THR A 193 -20.39 27.46 9.48
N VAL A 194 -19.88 27.01 8.33
CA VAL A 194 -18.53 27.32 7.85
C VAL A 194 -18.66 28.04 6.51
N ALA A 195 -17.94 29.13 6.33
CA ALA A 195 -17.85 29.82 5.04
C ALA A 195 -16.44 29.73 4.47
N ILE A 196 -16.36 29.50 3.16
CA ILE A 196 -15.16 29.63 2.36
C ILE A 196 -15.37 30.82 1.41
N GLU A 197 -14.52 31.83 1.51
CA GLU A 197 -14.52 33.01 0.65
C GLU A 197 -13.33 32.99 -0.30
N ASN A 198 -13.54 33.57 -1.49
CA ASN A 198 -12.51 33.75 -2.52
C ASN A 198 -11.76 32.46 -2.87
N PHE A 199 -12.47 31.33 -2.93
CA PHE A 199 -11.88 30.07 -3.33
C PHE A 199 -11.46 30.13 -4.79
N ARG A 200 -10.20 29.84 -5.07
CA ARG A 200 -9.64 29.85 -6.42
C ARG A 200 -8.74 28.65 -6.64
N THR A 201 -8.92 27.97 -7.77
CA THR A 201 -8.00 26.95 -8.28
C THR A 201 -7.06 27.57 -9.32
N TYR A 202 -5.78 27.18 -9.29
CA TYR A 202 -4.76 27.80 -10.16
C TYR A 202 -4.35 26.93 -11.34
N GLU A 203 -4.44 25.61 -11.22
CA GLU A 203 -4.02 24.70 -12.29
C GLU A 203 -4.95 23.48 -12.41
N CYS A 204 -6.13 23.68 -13.02
CA CYS A 204 -7.01 22.58 -13.43
C CYS A 204 -6.49 21.80 -14.66
N ASP A 205 -5.33 22.17 -15.22
CA ASP A 205 -4.82 21.65 -16.51
C ASP A 205 -3.88 20.43 -16.36
N MET A 206 -3.42 20.13 -15.15
CA MET A 206 -2.47 19.05 -14.88
C MET A 206 -3.22 17.79 -14.46
N GLY A 207 -3.25 16.82 -15.38
CA GLY A 207 -3.72 15.48 -15.09
C GLY A 207 -2.83 14.87 -14.01
N VAL A 208 -3.37 14.67 -12.81
CA VAL A 208 -2.64 13.96 -11.76
C VAL A 208 -2.66 12.49 -12.14
N PHE A 209 -1.48 11.92 -12.38
CA PHE A 209 -1.33 10.49 -12.63
C PHE A 209 -1.64 9.72 -11.34
N LEU A 210 -2.88 9.27 -11.20
CA LEU A 210 -3.37 8.48 -10.07
C LEU A 210 -2.94 7.00 -10.16
N ARG A 211 -1.64 6.74 -10.34
CA ARG A 211 -1.04 5.40 -10.14
C ARG A 211 -0.08 5.36 -8.95
N GLY A 212 -0.29 6.24 -7.97
CA GLY A 212 0.51 6.30 -6.74
C GLY A 212 -0.17 7.06 -5.61
N ASN A 213 0.60 7.31 -4.54
CA ASN A 213 0.22 8.21 -3.47
C ASN A 213 0.62 9.64 -3.88
N CYS A 214 -0.31 10.59 -3.78
CA CYS A 214 0.00 12.02 -3.96
C CYS A 214 -0.15 12.73 -2.63
N ASP A 215 0.88 13.45 -2.20
CA ASP A 215 0.86 14.17 -0.93
C ASP A 215 0.33 15.58 -1.15
N VAL A 216 -0.88 15.81 -0.63
CA VAL A 216 -1.56 17.11 -0.71
C VAL A 216 -1.56 17.76 0.66
N SER A 217 -0.83 18.86 0.78
CA SER A 217 -0.68 19.63 2.00
C SER A 217 -1.70 20.76 2.05
N VAL A 218 -2.45 20.85 3.15
CA VAL A 218 -3.37 21.97 3.43
C VAL A 218 -2.82 22.77 4.59
N ALA A 219 -2.60 24.06 4.37
CA ALA A 219 -2.19 25.03 5.40
C ALA A 219 -3.29 26.07 5.59
N ILE A 220 -3.68 26.35 6.83
CA ILE A 220 -4.66 27.37 7.21
C ILE A 220 -4.00 28.33 8.21
N THR A 221 -4.14 29.63 7.99
CA THR A 221 -3.63 30.64 8.94
C THR A 221 -4.58 30.77 10.11
N ARG A 222 -4.05 30.74 11.35
CA ARG A 222 -4.87 30.73 12.58
C ARG A 222 -5.72 31.99 12.77
N VAL A 223 -5.21 33.16 12.40
CA VAL A 223 -5.85 34.47 12.67
C VAL A 223 -6.73 34.92 11.52
N GLY A 224 -6.26 34.76 10.27
CA GLY A 224 -6.97 35.22 9.08
C GLY A 224 -7.88 34.17 8.44
N GLY A 225 -7.69 32.89 8.74
CA GLY A 225 -8.42 31.82 8.06
C GLY A 225 -8.02 31.62 6.59
N THR A 226 -7.09 32.41 6.06
CA THR A 226 -6.51 32.22 4.73
C THR A 226 -5.88 30.84 4.65
N PHE A 227 -6.15 30.09 3.59
CA PHE A 227 -5.58 28.78 3.35
C PHE A 227 -4.94 28.67 1.97
N ALA A 228 -3.97 27.77 1.89
CA ALA A 228 -3.35 27.33 0.66
C ALA A 228 -3.30 25.80 0.65
N ILE A 229 -3.53 25.23 -0.53
CA ILE A 229 -3.38 23.81 -0.78
C ILE A 229 -2.23 23.65 -1.77
N SER A 230 -1.23 22.87 -1.41
CA SER A 230 -0.12 22.50 -2.28
C SER A 230 -0.09 21.00 -2.49
N ALA A 231 0.44 20.57 -3.62
CA ALA A 231 0.91 19.20 -3.82
C ALA A 231 2.44 19.22 -3.90
N GLU A 232 3.05 18.25 -3.25
CA GLU A 232 4.47 17.95 -3.42
C GLU A 232 4.61 16.78 -4.39
N ASP A 233 5.56 16.89 -5.30
CA ASP A 233 5.96 15.78 -6.16
C ASP A 233 6.67 14.74 -5.31
N MET A 234 6.15 13.52 -5.30
CA MET A 234 6.96 12.36 -4.99
C MET A 234 7.47 11.82 -6.32
N GLU A 235 8.78 11.95 -6.57
CA GLU A 235 9.47 11.16 -7.59
C GLU A 235 9.49 9.69 -7.13
N ASP A 236 8.36 9.02 -7.24
CA ASP A 236 8.24 7.60 -6.94
C ASP A 236 7.93 6.83 -8.23
N VAL A 237 8.51 5.63 -8.35
CA VAL A 237 8.65 4.81 -9.58
C VAL A 237 7.31 4.48 -10.29
N TRP A 238 6.17 4.84 -9.71
CA TRP A 238 4.81 4.47 -10.15
C TRP A 238 3.92 5.68 -10.46
N CYS A 239 4.36 6.91 -10.16
CA CYS A 239 3.62 8.12 -10.47
C CYS A 239 4.56 9.25 -10.90
N THR A 240 4.41 9.69 -12.15
CA THR A 240 4.89 11.03 -12.54
C THR A 240 3.75 11.99 -12.28
N VAL A 241 3.63 12.44 -11.02
CA VAL A 241 2.97 13.71 -10.78
C VAL A 241 4.02 14.76 -11.17
N ASN A 242 3.69 15.63 -12.13
CA ASN A 242 4.55 16.73 -12.56
C ASN A 242 4.00 18.01 -11.94
N CYS A 243 3.97 18.05 -10.61
CA CYS A 243 3.54 19.17 -9.80
C CYS A 243 4.76 19.76 -9.09
N LYS A 244 5.72 20.32 -9.86
CA LYS A 244 6.79 21.17 -9.31
C LYS A 244 6.16 22.16 -8.32
N GLU A 245 6.35 21.96 -7.02
CA GLU A 245 5.80 22.72 -5.89
C GLU A 245 4.67 23.71 -6.28
N ARG A 246 3.49 23.17 -6.58
CA ARG A 246 2.39 23.97 -7.14
C ARG A 246 1.28 24.16 -6.13
N ILE A 247 0.90 25.42 -5.94
CA ILE A 247 -0.31 25.80 -5.22
C ILE A 247 -1.51 25.36 -6.07
N LEU A 248 -2.29 24.39 -5.58
CA LEU A 248 -3.48 23.88 -6.24
C LEU A 248 -4.66 24.83 -6.09
N ALA A 249 -4.87 25.34 -4.87
CA ALA A 249 -5.96 26.25 -4.56
C ALA A 249 -5.66 27.15 -3.36
N THR A 250 -6.33 28.30 -3.30
CA THR A 250 -6.31 29.22 -2.16
C THR A 250 -7.71 29.70 -1.82
N GLY A 251 -7.89 30.24 -0.62
CA GLY A 251 -9.11 30.93 -0.22
C GLY A 251 -9.03 31.36 1.24
N GLU A 252 -10.16 31.74 1.82
CA GLU A 252 -10.29 32.08 3.23
C GLU A 252 -11.41 31.26 3.84
N ILE A 253 -11.16 30.59 4.97
CA ILE A 253 -12.15 29.80 5.69
C ILE A 253 -12.44 30.42 7.06
N LYS A 254 -13.73 30.61 7.37
CA LYS A 254 -14.16 31.23 8.63
C LYS A 254 -15.44 30.60 9.19
N LEU A 255 -15.63 30.77 10.49
CA LEU A 255 -16.90 30.45 11.15
C LEU A 255 -17.90 31.57 10.92
N VAL A 256 -19.14 31.22 10.60
CA VAL A 256 -20.23 32.18 10.44
C VAL A 256 -21.15 32.11 11.66
N ALA A 257 -21.43 33.27 12.26
CA ALA A 257 -22.41 33.39 13.32
C ALA A 257 -23.83 33.34 12.73
N GLY A 258 -24.59 32.30 13.09
CA GLY A 258 -25.99 32.13 12.69
C GLY A 258 -26.25 30.96 11.74
N LYS A 259 -27.53 30.70 11.46
CA LYS A 259 -27.95 29.69 10.50
C LYS A 259 -27.76 30.20 9.08
N MET A 260 -27.39 29.30 8.17
CA MET A 260 -27.37 29.59 6.73
C MET A 260 -28.77 30.06 6.30
N LYS A 261 -28.86 31.26 5.72
CA LYS A 261 -30.07 31.78 5.10
C LYS A 261 -30.01 31.47 3.60
N SER A 262 -30.59 30.35 3.18
CA SER A 262 -30.83 30.10 1.75
C SER A 262 -32.25 30.53 1.40
N ASN A 263 -32.38 31.33 0.34
CA ASN A 263 -33.68 31.61 -0.26
C ASN A 263 -33.96 30.46 -1.24
N ILE A 264 -34.63 29.41 -0.78
CA ILE A 264 -34.98 28.27 -1.64
C ILE A 264 -36.09 28.74 -2.58
N PRO A 265 -35.88 28.72 -3.91
CA PRO A 265 -36.90 29.13 -4.86
C PRO A 265 -38.12 28.21 -4.78
N ASP A 266 -39.33 28.77 -4.89
CA ASP A 266 -40.58 28.02 -4.98
C ASP A 266 -40.86 27.61 -6.44
N TRP A 267 -39.91 26.91 -7.06
CA TRP A 267 -40.03 26.45 -8.44
C TRP A 267 -40.98 25.25 -8.53
N THR A 268 -42.20 25.50 -9.01
CA THR A 268 -43.27 24.51 -9.18
C THR A 268 -43.25 23.87 -10.57
N THR A 269 -44.16 22.91 -10.82
CA THR A 269 -44.37 22.28 -12.14
C THR A 269 -44.65 23.27 -13.27
N GLU A 270 -45.16 24.47 -12.96
CA GLU A 270 -45.45 25.50 -13.97
C GLU A 270 -44.20 26.14 -14.55
N THR A 271 -43.10 26.14 -13.78
CA THR A 271 -41.80 26.68 -14.21
C THR A 271 -40.96 25.65 -14.97
N LEU A 272 -41.39 24.39 -15.03
CA LEU A 272 -40.62 23.27 -15.59
C LEU A 272 -40.66 23.29 -17.13
N GLU A 273 -39.51 23.50 -17.75
CA GLU A 273 -39.34 23.40 -19.20
C GLU A 273 -39.12 21.95 -19.66
N GLY A 274 -38.47 21.14 -18.82
CA GLY A 274 -38.19 19.74 -19.15
C GLY A 274 -37.32 19.02 -18.13
N ARG A 275 -37.27 17.69 -18.26
CA ARG A 275 -36.37 16.83 -17.48
C ARG A 275 -35.21 16.39 -18.37
N LEU A 276 -34.00 16.45 -17.83
CA LEU A 276 -32.77 16.10 -18.53
C LEU A 276 -32.10 14.93 -17.83
N GLU A 277 -31.43 14.08 -18.61
CA GLU A 277 -30.56 13.04 -18.07
C GLU A 277 -29.21 13.65 -17.70
N PHE A 278 -28.92 13.73 -16.40
CA PHE A 278 -27.70 14.36 -15.89
C PHE A 278 -26.42 13.77 -16.50
N ASP A 279 -26.33 12.44 -16.60
CA ASP A 279 -25.20 11.75 -17.20
C ASP A 279 -25.05 12.03 -18.70
N ALA A 280 -26.16 12.22 -19.43
CA ALA A 280 -26.11 12.57 -20.84
C ALA A 280 -25.57 13.99 -21.03
N CYS A 281 -26.00 14.94 -20.19
CA CYS A 281 -25.46 16.30 -20.18
C CYS A 281 -23.96 16.32 -19.85
N LEU A 282 -23.52 15.54 -18.86
CA LEU A 282 -22.09 15.45 -18.50
C LEU A 282 -21.23 14.82 -19.58
N LYS A 283 -21.73 13.79 -20.28
CA LYS A 283 -21.03 13.18 -21.42
C LYS A 283 -20.76 14.18 -22.54
N LYS A 284 -21.72 15.08 -22.84
CA LYS A 284 -21.51 16.16 -23.83
C LYS A 284 -20.35 17.08 -23.43
N LEU A 285 -20.16 17.30 -22.13
CA LEU A 285 -19.07 18.10 -21.57
C LEU A 285 -17.76 17.31 -21.36
N ALA A 286 -17.66 16.11 -21.92
CA ALA A 286 -16.52 15.20 -21.78
C ALA A 286 -16.23 14.70 -20.35
N PHE A 287 -17.16 14.82 -19.39
CA PHE A 287 -17.00 14.18 -18.09
C PHE A 287 -17.21 12.65 -18.21
N SER A 288 -16.48 11.87 -17.42
CA SER A 288 -16.76 10.44 -17.27
C SER A 288 -18.16 10.20 -16.72
N SER A 289 -18.79 9.12 -17.19
CA SER A 289 -20.07 8.66 -16.65
C SER A 289 -19.92 7.79 -15.39
N ARG A 290 -18.71 7.26 -15.11
CA ARG A 290 -18.42 6.57 -13.85
C ARG A 290 -18.30 7.60 -12.73
N GLY A 291 -18.95 7.35 -11.59
CA GLY A 291 -18.89 8.23 -10.41
C GLY A 291 -20.04 9.25 -10.24
N ASN A 292 -20.96 9.37 -11.21
CA ASN A 292 -22.04 10.37 -11.18
C ASN A 292 -23.40 9.86 -10.66
N GLN A 293 -23.41 8.69 -10.02
CA GLN A 293 -24.64 8.02 -9.56
C GLN A 293 -25.42 8.79 -8.47
N CYS A 294 -24.87 9.91 -8.00
CA CYS A 294 -25.47 10.70 -6.93
C CYS A 294 -26.69 11.50 -7.41
N VAL A 295 -26.75 11.92 -8.68
CA VAL A 295 -27.84 12.77 -9.19
C VAL A 295 -28.93 11.92 -9.82
N GLN A 296 -30.11 11.91 -9.21
CA GLN A 296 -31.22 11.05 -9.66
C GLN A 296 -32.00 11.66 -10.83
N GLN A 297 -32.20 12.98 -10.82
CA GLN A 297 -32.94 13.69 -11.85
C GLN A 297 -32.51 15.15 -11.93
N LEU A 298 -32.30 15.65 -13.15
CA LEU A 298 -32.07 17.06 -13.45
C LEU A 298 -33.33 17.65 -14.09
N SER A 299 -33.78 18.79 -13.58
CA SER A 299 -34.95 19.51 -14.08
C SER A 299 -34.53 20.91 -14.54
N LYS A 300 -34.89 21.27 -15.77
CA LYS A 300 -34.68 22.61 -16.33
C LYS A 300 -35.93 23.44 -16.09
N HIS A 301 -35.75 24.62 -15.52
CA HIS A 301 -36.79 25.60 -15.25
C HIS A 301 -36.52 26.88 -16.05
N LEU A 302 -37.55 27.74 -16.19
CA LEU A 302 -37.43 29.06 -16.82
C LEU A 302 -36.29 29.90 -16.22
N GLU A 303 -36.11 29.82 -14.90
CA GLU A 303 -35.19 30.64 -14.12
C GLU A 303 -33.87 29.91 -13.78
N GLY A 304 -33.73 28.63 -14.12
CA GLY A 304 -32.52 27.89 -13.79
C GLY A 304 -32.66 26.36 -13.78
N PHE A 305 -31.88 25.69 -12.95
CA PHE A 305 -31.81 24.23 -12.90
C PHE A 305 -32.00 23.71 -11.48
N SER A 306 -32.78 22.65 -11.32
CA SER A 306 -32.93 21.94 -10.05
C SER A 306 -32.52 20.48 -10.17
N ALA A 307 -31.89 19.95 -9.12
CA ALA A 307 -31.44 18.56 -9.09
C ALA A 307 -31.57 17.95 -7.68
N ASP A 308 -31.95 16.68 -7.63
CA ASP A 308 -32.00 15.90 -6.39
C ASP A 308 -30.72 15.05 -6.28
N ILE A 309 -29.88 15.36 -5.29
CA ILE A 309 -28.55 14.77 -5.11
C ILE A 309 -28.57 13.81 -3.92
N SER A 310 -28.64 12.52 -4.24
CA SER A 310 -28.59 11.42 -3.28
C SER A 310 -27.16 10.99 -2.96
N SER A 311 -26.89 10.73 -1.68
CA SER A 311 -25.55 10.28 -1.27
C SER A 311 -25.37 8.78 -1.50
N THR A 312 -24.26 8.40 -2.12
CA THR A 312 -23.88 6.98 -2.31
C THR A 312 -22.92 6.49 -1.22
N SER A 313 -22.03 7.35 -0.70
CA SER A 313 -21.05 6.99 0.33
C SER A 313 -21.10 7.84 1.60
N GLY A 314 -22.03 8.79 1.71
CA GLY A 314 -22.19 9.70 2.85
C GLY A 314 -21.11 10.79 2.93
N ARG A 315 -20.49 11.14 1.80
CA ARG A 315 -19.33 12.06 1.78
C ARG A 315 -19.72 13.43 1.24
N THR A 316 -19.24 14.48 1.91
CA THR A 316 -19.41 15.88 1.48
C THR A 316 -18.91 16.12 0.06
N PHE A 317 -17.86 15.40 -0.34
CA PHE A 317 -17.33 15.43 -1.70
C PHE A 317 -18.41 15.23 -2.78
N GLU A 318 -19.29 14.23 -2.62
CA GLU A 318 -20.31 13.88 -3.63
C GLU A 318 -21.30 15.02 -3.86
N LEU A 319 -21.72 15.65 -2.76
CA LEU A 319 -22.66 16.77 -2.79
C LEU A 319 -22.02 17.99 -3.46
N VAL A 320 -20.80 18.34 -3.04
CA VAL A 320 -20.07 19.50 -3.60
C VAL A 320 -19.77 19.27 -5.08
N ASP A 321 -19.29 18.08 -5.45
CA ASP A 321 -18.93 17.74 -6.83
C ASP A 321 -20.15 17.78 -7.76
N SER A 322 -21.27 17.24 -7.30
CA SER A 322 -22.54 17.28 -8.03
C SER A 322 -23.06 18.71 -8.22
N CYS A 323 -22.90 19.58 -7.21
CA CYS A 323 -23.23 21.01 -7.33
C CYS A 323 -22.35 21.72 -8.37
N LEU A 324 -21.04 21.47 -8.37
CA LEU A 324 -20.11 22.07 -9.34
C LEU A 324 -20.39 21.58 -10.77
N LYS A 325 -20.71 20.29 -10.93
CA LYS A 325 -21.13 19.70 -12.21
C LYS A 325 -22.46 20.27 -12.72
N LEU A 326 -23.43 20.52 -11.82
CA LEU A 326 -24.68 21.20 -12.17
C LEU A 326 -24.41 22.60 -12.75
N ILE A 327 -23.51 23.36 -12.11
CA ILE A 327 -23.09 24.67 -12.61
C ILE A 327 -22.43 24.55 -13.98
N SER A 328 -21.58 23.55 -14.19
CA SER A 328 -20.96 23.28 -15.50
C SER A 328 -22.00 23.01 -16.60
N ILE A 329 -23.02 22.20 -16.31
CA ILE A 329 -24.11 21.92 -17.25
C ILE A 329 -24.88 23.19 -17.59
N ALA A 330 -25.24 23.96 -16.57
CA ALA A 330 -26.06 25.16 -16.72
C ALA A 330 -25.33 26.32 -17.43
N ARG A 331 -23.98 26.33 -17.42
CA ARG A 331 -23.15 27.38 -18.04
C ARG A 331 -22.55 26.97 -19.38
N SER A 332 -22.79 25.75 -19.86
CA SER A 332 -22.26 25.30 -21.14
C SER A 332 -23.24 25.53 -22.28
N ASP A 333 -22.74 26.06 -23.39
CA ASP A 333 -23.44 26.13 -24.68
C ASP A 333 -23.29 24.81 -25.48
N ASP A 334 -23.55 23.67 -24.82
CA ASP A 334 -23.59 22.30 -25.38
C ASP A 334 -22.28 21.68 -25.99
N GLU A 335 -21.19 22.41 -26.19
CA GLU A 335 -19.94 21.85 -26.77
C GLU A 335 -18.63 22.16 -26.03
N ARG A 336 -18.66 23.01 -25.00
CA ARG A 336 -17.45 23.42 -24.28
C ARG A 336 -17.42 22.86 -22.88
N THR A 337 -16.35 22.13 -22.57
CA THR A 337 -16.12 21.69 -21.19
C THR A 337 -15.76 22.89 -20.31
N VAL A 338 -16.69 23.29 -19.46
CA VAL A 338 -16.52 24.38 -18.49
C VAL A 338 -16.43 23.84 -17.08
N VAL A 339 -15.50 24.38 -16.27
CA VAL A 339 -15.38 24.03 -14.85
C VAL A 339 -15.36 25.27 -13.97
N PRO A 340 -16.01 25.25 -12.80
CA PRO A 340 -15.83 26.29 -11.78
C PRO A 340 -14.36 26.36 -11.34
N TYR A 341 -13.76 27.55 -11.41
CA TYR A 341 -12.38 27.77 -10.96
C TYR A 341 -12.26 28.83 -9.87
N CYS A 342 -13.27 29.71 -9.75
CA CYS A 342 -13.30 30.75 -8.74
C CYS A 342 -14.72 30.88 -8.17
N ILE A 343 -14.86 30.80 -6.85
CA ILE A 343 -16.13 30.91 -6.14
C ILE A 343 -15.95 31.94 -5.03
N GLN A 344 -16.71 33.04 -5.11
CA GLN A 344 -16.53 34.16 -4.18
C GLN A 344 -16.96 33.81 -2.76
N SER A 345 -18.07 33.07 -2.59
CA SER A 345 -18.57 32.67 -1.29
C SER A 345 -19.23 31.31 -1.36
N MET A 346 -18.82 30.39 -0.49
CA MET A 346 -19.46 29.11 -0.23
C MET A 346 -19.79 29.01 1.25
N VAL A 347 -21.05 28.77 1.60
CA VAL A 347 -21.49 28.59 2.99
C VAL A 347 -22.00 27.17 3.14
N PHE A 348 -21.49 26.48 4.16
CA PHE A 348 -21.76 25.09 4.48
C PHE A 348 -22.50 25.02 5.81
N ASN A 349 -23.68 24.41 5.81
CA ASN A 349 -24.39 24.01 7.02
C ASN A 349 -23.85 22.64 7.48
N MET A 350 -22.98 22.66 8.48
CA MET A 350 -22.28 21.47 8.96
C MET A 350 -23.21 20.48 9.67
N GLU A 351 -24.34 20.93 10.22
CA GLU A 351 -25.35 20.05 10.82
C GLU A 351 -25.98 19.18 9.71
N MET A 352 -26.44 19.81 8.62
CA MET A 352 -27.00 19.11 7.46
C MET A 352 -25.98 18.20 6.77
N ILE A 353 -24.73 18.65 6.63
CA ILE A 353 -23.66 17.85 6.01
C ILE A 353 -23.34 16.60 6.83
N ARG A 354 -23.43 16.66 8.16
CA ARG A 354 -23.24 15.48 9.04
C ARG A 354 -24.41 14.50 8.96
N GLU A 355 -25.60 15.00 8.68
CA GLU A 355 -26.81 14.19 8.48
C GLU A 355 -26.90 13.59 7.06
N TYR A 356 -26.09 14.08 6.11
CA TYR A 356 -26.00 13.59 4.74
C TYR A 356 -25.32 12.20 4.66
N LYS A 357 -26.06 11.18 5.06
CA LYS A 357 -25.66 9.77 5.04
C LYS A 357 -26.15 9.08 3.77
N GLN A 358 -25.65 7.87 3.52
CA GLN A 358 -26.07 7.03 2.39
C GLN A 358 -27.60 6.94 2.29
N GLY A 359 -28.14 7.24 1.11
CA GLY A 359 -29.58 7.25 0.82
C GLY A 359 -30.32 8.56 1.14
N GLN A 360 -29.70 9.51 1.83
CA GLN A 360 -30.26 10.86 1.99
C GLN A 360 -30.12 11.66 0.69
N SER A 361 -31.13 12.47 0.37
CA SER A 361 -31.15 13.33 -0.81
C SER A 361 -31.27 14.79 -0.42
N VAL A 362 -30.50 15.65 -1.09
CA VAL A 362 -30.57 17.11 -0.94
C VAL A 362 -30.97 17.68 -2.29
N ARG A 363 -32.08 18.44 -2.29
CA ARG A 363 -32.47 19.21 -3.45
C ARG A 363 -31.63 20.47 -3.56
N VAL A 364 -31.13 20.72 -4.76
CA VAL A 364 -30.26 21.86 -5.10
C VAL A 364 -30.88 22.65 -6.24
N PHE A 365 -30.78 23.96 -6.16
CA PHE A 365 -31.27 24.90 -7.16
C PHE A 365 -30.11 25.80 -7.59
N TYR A 366 -29.97 26.01 -8.88
CA TYR A 366 -28.97 26.90 -9.45
C TYR A 366 -29.64 27.92 -10.36
N ASP A 367 -29.49 29.19 -10.02
CA ASP A 367 -29.95 30.34 -10.78
C ASP A 367 -28.76 30.95 -11.55
N PRO A 368 -28.75 30.84 -12.90
CA PRO A 368 -27.69 31.42 -13.72
C PRO A 368 -27.69 32.96 -13.75
N MET A 369 -28.84 33.63 -13.53
CA MET A 369 -28.98 35.08 -13.55
C MET A 369 -28.39 35.71 -12.30
N ASP A 370 -28.73 35.18 -11.13
CA ASP A 370 -28.17 35.61 -9.84
C ASP A 370 -26.78 35.01 -9.57
N ASN A 371 -26.36 34.04 -10.39
CA ASN A 371 -25.11 33.30 -10.27
C ASN A 371 -24.97 32.67 -8.86
N GLU A 372 -26.05 32.05 -8.43
CA GLU A 372 -26.26 31.57 -7.07
C GLU A 372 -26.78 30.13 -7.08
N LEU A 373 -26.12 29.25 -6.32
CA LEU A 373 -26.54 27.88 -6.07
C LEU A 373 -27.03 27.79 -4.63
N THR A 374 -28.27 27.36 -4.43
CA THR A 374 -28.91 27.24 -3.11
C THR A 374 -29.34 25.81 -2.84
N SER A 375 -29.19 25.41 -1.58
CA SER A 375 -29.77 24.19 -1.04
C SER A 375 -29.97 24.36 0.47
N SER A 376 -30.46 23.31 1.14
CA SER A 376 -30.52 23.28 2.60
C SER A 376 -29.14 23.12 3.26
N ALA A 377 -28.16 22.56 2.54
CA ALA A 377 -26.83 22.22 3.06
C ALA A 377 -25.71 23.16 2.60
N ILE A 378 -25.80 23.67 1.38
CA ILE A 378 -24.76 24.45 0.70
C ILE A 378 -25.37 25.67 -0.01
N LEU A 379 -24.72 26.82 0.14
CA LEU A 379 -24.96 28.04 -0.62
C LEU A 379 -23.67 28.45 -1.33
N MET A 380 -23.70 28.63 -2.65
CA MET A 380 -22.57 29.17 -3.41
C MET A 380 -23.01 30.43 -4.16
N LYS A 381 -22.21 31.50 -4.08
CA LYS A 381 -22.49 32.77 -4.78
C LYS A 381 -21.30 33.18 -5.65
N THR A 382 -21.63 33.81 -6.77
CA THR A 382 -20.70 34.42 -7.71
C THR A 382 -19.63 33.42 -8.17
N ILE A 383 -20.08 32.40 -8.91
CA ILE A 383 -19.21 31.38 -9.48
C ILE A 383 -18.70 31.83 -10.85
N ARG A 384 -17.39 31.71 -11.07
CA ARG A 384 -16.75 31.89 -12.38
C ARG A 384 -16.27 30.55 -12.91
N THR A 385 -16.57 30.30 -14.18
CA THR A 385 -16.15 29.11 -14.91
C THR A 385 -14.97 29.44 -15.83
N LYS A 386 -14.17 28.41 -16.14
CA LYS A 386 -13.08 28.46 -17.12
C LYS A 386 -13.28 27.31 -18.11
N ASP A 387 -13.03 27.59 -19.38
CA ASP A 387 -13.03 26.59 -20.44
C ASP A 387 -11.80 25.68 -20.29
N ILE A 388 -12.02 24.37 -20.36
CA ILE A 388 -10.96 23.37 -20.50
C ILE A 388 -10.78 23.09 -21.99
N LEU A 389 -9.61 23.46 -22.52
CA LEU A 389 -9.24 23.19 -23.91
C LEU A 389 -8.78 21.73 -24.03
N LEU A 390 -9.71 20.82 -24.36
CA LEU A 390 -9.45 19.38 -24.46
C LEU A 390 -8.28 19.03 -25.41
N ASP A 391 -8.12 19.77 -26.51
CA ASP A 391 -7.06 19.52 -27.50
C ASP A 391 -5.64 19.85 -27.02
N LYS A 392 -5.52 20.69 -25.98
CA LYS A 392 -4.24 21.00 -25.32
C LYS A 392 -3.93 20.02 -24.19
N LEU A 393 -4.81 19.06 -23.93
CA LEU A 393 -4.59 18.03 -22.92
C LEU A 393 -3.79 16.88 -23.55
N GLU A 394 -2.48 16.85 -23.31
CA GLU A 394 -1.67 15.67 -23.68
C GLU A 394 -2.29 14.40 -23.04
N PRO A 395 -2.45 13.30 -23.81
CA PRO A 395 -2.99 12.06 -23.28
C PRO A 395 -2.08 11.53 -22.15
N SER A 396 -2.70 11.11 -21.04
CA SER A 396 -1.97 10.41 -19.99
C SER A 396 -1.34 9.16 -20.59
N LYS A 397 0.00 9.03 -20.51
CA LYS A 397 0.72 7.85 -20.99
C LYS A 397 0.14 6.59 -20.34
N GLU A 398 -0.54 5.76 -21.13
CA GLU A 398 -0.87 4.39 -20.72
C GLU A 398 0.43 3.60 -20.74
N TYR A 399 1.01 3.33 -19.56
CA TYR A 399 2.09 2.36 -19.46
C TYR A 399 1.46 0.96 -19.49
N THR A 400 1.60 0.30 -20.64
CA THR A 400 1.36 -1.13 -20.80
C THR A 400 2.25 -1.89 -19.82
N SER A 401 1.76 -3.01 -19.32
CA SER A 401 2.51 -3.96 -18.48
C SER A 401 3.66 -4.58 -19.29
N GLY A 402 4.69 -3.79 -19.55
CA GLY A 402 5.99 -4.22 -20.01
C GLY A 402 6.91 -4.22 -18.81
N THR A 403 7.53 -5.36 -18.54
CA THR A 403 8.80 -5.46 -17.82
C THR A 403 9.76 -4.41 -18.38
N SER A 404 9.83 -3.24 -17.74
CA SER A 404 10.66 -2.14 -18.19
C SER A 404 11.88 -2.06 -17.28
N SER A 405 13.00 -2.41 -17.87
CA SER A 405 14.35 -2.23 -17.36
C SER A 405 14.62 -0.75 -17.07
N TYR A 406 14.74 -0.37 -15.80
CA TYR A 406 15.16 0.98 -15.39
C TYR A 406 16.57 0.96 -14.80
N TRP A 407 17.55 0.83 -15.68
CA TRP A 407 18.94 1.24 -15.42
C TRP A 407 19.19 2.52 -16.21
N THR A 408 18.71 3.65 -15.71
CA THR A 408 18.96 4.95 -16.35
C THR A 408 19.59 5.92 -15.35
N SER A 409 20.90 5.75 -15.16
CA SER A 409 21.92 6.81 -15.15
C SER A 409 21.48 8.21 -14.69
N MET A 410 21.65 8.53 -13.40
CA MET A 410 21.97 9.90 -12.98
C MET A 410 23.45 10.16 -13.34
N LYS A 411 23.72 10.46 -14.61
CA LYS A 411 25.02 11.03 -15.02
C LYS A 411 24.96 12.52 -14.73
N THR A 412 25.95 13.02 -13.98
CA THR A 412 26.26 14.43 -13.65
C THR A 412 25.70 15.00 -12.34
N ALA A 413 26.03 14.38 -11.22
CA ALA A 413 26.43 15.13 -10.03
C ALA A 413 27.95 15.00 -9.90
N LYS A 414 28.69 16.11 -10.00
CA LYS A 414 30.14 16.13 -9.72
C LYS A 414 30.30 16.57 -8.28
N LEU A 415 30.98 15.76 -7.45
CA LEU A 415 31.61 16.28 -6.24
C LEU A 415 32.96 16.86 -6.63
N ASP A 416 33.43 17.84 -5.86
CA ASP A 416 34.61 18.66 -6.19
C ASP A 416 35.87 17.86 -6.57
N ASP A 417 36.02 16.62 -6.09
CA ASP A 417 37.16 15.73 -6.34
C ASP A 417 36.79 14.29 -6.78
N ILE A 418 35.50 13.96 -6.96
CA ILE A 418 35.02 12.61 -7.32
C ILE A 418 34.02 12.66 -8.48
N ASP A 419 34.29 11.86 -9.53
CA ASP A 419 33.34 11.59 -10.61
C ASP A 419 32.41 10.44 -10.18
N ILE A 420 31.13 10.74 -9.92
CA ILE A 420 30.17 9.72 -9.47
C ILE A 420 29.77 8.81 -10.64
N ASN A 421 29.91 7.50 -10.43
CA ASN A 421 29.46 6.48 -11.36
C ASN A 421 28.03 6.01 -11.03
N TYR A 422 27.71 5.80 -9.75
CA TYR A 422 26.41 5.33 -9.27
C TYR A 422 26.02 5.98 -7.93
N ILE A 423 24.71 6.15 -7.71
CA ILE A 423 24.11 6.59 -6.45
C ILE A 423 23.12 5.51 -6.00
N GLY A 424 23.13 5.18 -4.71
CA GLY A 424 22.25 4.19 -4.12
C GLY A 424 20.83 4.73 -3.95
N LEU A 425 19.85 3.83 -4.11
CA LEU A 425 18.43 4.15 -3.96
C LEU A 425 17.95 4.07 -2.50
N SER A 426 18.79 3.53 -1.60
CA SER A 426 18.58 3.51 -0.16
C SER A 426 18.84 4.89 0.43
N SER A 427 17.88 5.80 0.32
CA SER A 427 17.97 7.10 1.00
C SER A 427 17.45 7.00 2.44
N GLN A 428 18.24 7.49 3.39
CA GLN A 428 17.70 7.89 4.70
C GLN A 428 17.45 9.39 4.65
N ALA A 429 16.19 9.76 4.47
CA ALA A 429 15.77 11.15 4.44
C ALA A 429 15.37 11.60 5.85
N SER A 430 16.06 12.62 6.37
CA SER A 430 15.59 13.45 7.48
C SER A 430 15.02 14.75 6.93
N LYS A 431 14.32 15.54 7.77
CA LYS A 431 13.60 16.74 7.34
C LYS A 431 14.42 17.77 6.55
N ASP A 432 15.74 17.81 6.79
CA ASP A 432 16.64 18.82 6.24
C ASP A 432 17.86 18.20 5.53
N GLU A 433 17.98 16.86 5.50
CA GLU A 433 19.20 16.17 5.00
C GLU A 433 18.85 14.80 4.42
N THR A 434 19.23 14.57 3.15
CA THR A 434 19.10 13.27 2.49
C THR A 434 20.45 12.58 2.44
N ILE A 435 20.56 11.40 3.04
CA ILE A 435 21.78 10.59 3.05
C ILE A 435 21.64 9.45 2.04
N VAL A 436 22.59 9.32 1.11
CA VAL A 436 22.61 8.26 0.07
C VAL A 436 24.00 7.64 -0.08
N ASP A 437 24.01 6.37 -0.49
CA ASP A 437 25.24 5.70 -0.93
C ASP A 437 25.73 6.24 -2.28
N PHE A 438 27.04 6.21 -2.54
CA PHE A 438 27.58 6.43 -3.88
C PHE A 438 28.80 5.54 -4.16
N SER A 439 29.07 5.33 -5.45
CA SER A 439 30.35 4.83 -5.94
C SER A 439 30.85 5.71 -7.09
N GLY A 440 32.14 6.03 -7.07
CA GLY A 440 32.75 6.98 -8.00
C GLY A 440 34.25 6.74 -8.23
N THR A 441 34.85 7.61 -9.02
CA THR A 441 36.27 7.60 -9.32
C THR A 441 36.90 8.93 -8.92
N MET A 442 37.98 8.88 -8.14
CA MET A 442 38.73 10.06 -7.74
C MET A 442 39.35 10.74 -8.97
N MET A 443 39.01 12.01 -9.22
CA MET A 443 39.48 12.72 -10.41
C MET A 443 40.99 12.96 -10.43
N SER A 444 41.61 13.04 -9.24
CA SER A 444 43.05 13.29 -9.07
C SER A 444 43.94 12.06 -9.22
N SER A 445 43.42 10.87 -8.91
CA SER A 445 44.21 9.62 -8.84
C SER A 445 43.68 8.49 -9.70
N GLY A 446 42.43 8.58 -10.19
CA GLY A 446 41.75 7.49 -10.89
C GLY A 446 41.31 6.34 -9.98
N ASN A 447 41.47 6.47 -8.65
CA ASN A 447 41.10 5.41 -7.71
C ASN A 447 39.58 5.26 -7.62
N ARG A 448 39.12 4.00 -7.60
CA ARG A 448 37.71 3.66 -7.41
C ARG A 448 37.35 3.74 -5.94
N VAL A 449 36.31 4.53 -5.63
CA VAL A 449 35.88 4.82 -4.26
C VAL A 449 34.37 4.61 -4.11
N MET A 450 33.95 4.26 -2.90
CA MET A 450 32.54 4.20 -2.49
C MET A 450 32.39 4.92 -1.16
N GLY A 451 31.23 5.48 -0.89
CA GLY A 451 31.02 6.26 0.32
C GLY A 451 29.59 6.69 0.53
N ILE A 452 29.39 7.52 1.55
CA ILE A 452 28.10 8.10 1.89
C ILE A 452 28.15 9.59 1.59
N VAL A 453 27.09 10.11 0.99
CA VAL A 453 26.93 11.52 0.69
C VAL A 453 25.64 12.06 1.30
N SER A 454 25.75 13.25 1.85
CA SER A 454 24.64 14.04 2.38
C SER A 454 24.27 15.12 1.35
N CYS A 455 22.97 15.29 1.13
CA CYS A 455 22.40 16.34 0.32
C CYS A 455 21.52 17.22 1.20
N VAL A 456 21.90 18.50 1.31
CA VAL A 456 21.17 19.56 2.04
C VAL A 456 21.00 20.73 1.07
N ASP A 457 19.76 21.14 0.78
CA ASP A 457 19.45 22.31 -0.06
C ASP A 457 20.21 22.36 -1.40
N SER A 458 20.26 21.24 -2.13
CA SER A 458 21.01 21.06 -3.40
C SER A 458 22.54 21.13 -3.28
N MET A 459 23.08 21.16 -2.06
CA MET A 459 24.51 21.10 -1.78
C MET A 459 24.89 19.68 -1.38
N ILE A 460 25.76 19.07 -2.18
CA ILE A 460 26.22 17.68 -2.01
C ILE A 460 27.53 17.70 -1.23
N LYS A 461 27.54 17.09 -0.03
CA LYS A 461 28.72 16.97 0.83
C LYS A 461 28.96 15.52 1.22
N TYR A 462 30.20 15.08 1.15
CA TYR A 462 30.62 13.78 1.65
C TYR A 462 31.69 13.95 2.73
N ASP A 463 31.68 13.06 3.71
CA ASP A 463 32.74 12.99 4.71
C ASP A 463 33.84 12.06 4.19
N ARG A 464 35.09 12.53 4.17
CA ARG A 464 36.26 11.73 3.76
C ARG A 464 36.49 10.53 4.69
N THR A 465 35.99 10.58 5.92
CA THR A 465 36.05 9.50 6.89
C THR A 465 35.11 8.34 6.52
N LEU A 466 34.05 8.64 5.75
CA LEU A 466 33.06 7.68 5.23
C LEU A 466 33.31 7.38 3.74
N LEU A 467 34.58 7.35 3.36
CA LEU A 467 35.03 7.02 2.01
C LEU A 467 35.95 5.79 2.05
N TRP A 468 35.65 4.80 1.23
CA TRP A 468 36.38 3.54 1.15
C TRP A 468 36.83 3.26 -0.28
N ASN A 469 37.94 2.52 -0.42
CA ASN A 469 38.36 2.01 -1.72
C ASN A 469 37.46 0.86 -2.15
N VAL A 470 37.03 0.86 -3.40
CA VAL A 470 36.29 -0.26 -3.98
C VAL A 470 37.25 -1.42 -4.23
N PRO A 471 36.97 -2.63 -3.71
CA PRO A 471 37.78 -3.82 -4.02
C PRO A 471 37.89 -4.07 -5.53
N SER A 472 39.06 -4.52 -5.98
CA SER A 472 39.30 -4.78 -7.40
C SER A 472 38.37 -5.85 -7.99
N SER A 473 37.87 -6.77 -7.17
CA SER A 473 36.92 -7.82 -7.55
C SER A 473 35.47 -7.34 -7.67
N TRP A 474 35.14 -6.15 -7.18
CA TRP A 474 33.77 -5.64 -7.18
C TRP A 474 33.54 -4.73 -8.37
N SER A 475 32.33 -4.75 -8.91
CA SER A 475 31.86 -3.74 -9.87
C SER A 475 31.37 -2.48 -9.14
N MET A 476 31.22 -1.36 -9.85
CA MET A 476 30.82 -0.08 -9.22
C MET A 476 29.35 -0.09 -8.76
N ASP A 477 28.49 -0.86 -9.42
CA ASP A 477 27.10 -1.13 -9.04
C ASP A 477 26.99 -2.03 -7.81
N GLN A 478 27.93 -2.96 -7.60
CA GLN A 478 28.00 -3.72 -6.35
C GLN A 478 28.49 -2.84 -5.21
N ALA A 479 29.47 -1.98 -5.48
CA ALA A 479 30.07 -1.11 -4.46
C ALA A 479 29.08 -0.08 -3.87
N VAL A 480 28.11 0.39 -4.66
CA VAL A 480 27.15 1.41 -4.21
C VAL A 480 26.11 0.87 -3.20
N THR A 481 25.98 -0.44 -3.01
CA THR A 481 24.94 -1.01 -2.12
C THR A 481 25.42 -1.28 -0.69
N VAL A 482 26.66 -0.93 -0.38
CA VAL A 482 27.38 -1.36 0.82
C VAL A 482 27.57 -0.26 1.88
N PRO A 483 27.88 1.01 1.55
CA PRO A 483 28.34 2.00 2.54
C PRO A 483 27.42 2.22 3.75
N ILE A 484 26.13 2.52 3.54
CA ILE A 484 25.15 2.74 4.61
C ILE A 484 24.94 1.46 5.42
N VAL A 485 24.82 0.31 4.75
CA VAL A 485 24.64 -0.99 5.42
C VAL A 485 25.85 -1.32 6.30
N TYR A 486 27.05 -1.01 5.83
CA TYR A 486 28.29 -1.17 6.60
C TYR A 486 28.31 -0.28 7.85
N CYS A 487 27.88 0.98 7.73
CA CYS A 487 27.72 1.91 8.87
C CYS A 487 26.60 1.53 9.83
N MET A 488 25.61 0.74 9.42
CA MET A 488 24.55 0.24 10.30
C MET A 488 24.95 -1.04 11.03
N ALA A 489 25.95 -1.76 10.53
CA ALA A 489 26.41 -3.03 11.08
C ALA A 489 27.44 -2.88 12.22
N TYR A 490 28.06 -1.70 12.36
CA TYR A 490 29.06 -1.33 13.36
C TYR A 490 28.67 -0.02 14.03
#